data_AF-A0A930FGR8-F1
#
_entry.id   AF-A0A930FGR8-F1
#
_cell.length_a   1.000
_cell.length_b   1.000
_cell.length_c   1.000
_cell.angle_alpha   90.00
_cell.angle_beta   90.00
_cell.angle_gamma   90.00
#
_symmetry.space_group_name_H-M   'P 1'
#
loop_
_entity.id
_entity.type
_entity.pdbx_description
1 polymer ?
#
loop_
_entity_poly.entity_id
_entity_poly.type
_entity_poly.pdbx_seq_one_letter_code
_entity_poly.pdbx_strand_id
1 'polypeptide(L)'
;MIQQQLFSPIPQTIENFSRFPLPQSYVDFLLENGAGFFTNTKITTVEPTRFGLDYALCNGLSGYSEGTYFPSILDAAWSPEVTGLPEYFVVFFQDGPVYYAFDYQNGIEQEPSIRLIDVEMDQWLEVANSFDDFLSQLEVTTEDITYDMKDWISIHTLLQQIGQENSDTLEGLLEILQDTHPELFLQVTAYALEHTESDAVRSMFKERFSFIEDFLSAEFSSYPEYDHCRTLLS
;
A
#
# COMPACT_ATOMS: atom_id res chain seq x y z
N MET A 1 -5.04 -10.96 -4.21
CA MET A 1 -4.15 -10.31 -5.20
C MET A 1 -4.19 -8.81 -4.98
N ILE A 2 -5.33 -8.11 -5.07
CA ILE A 2 -5.44 -6.72 -4.61
C ILE A 2 -6.59 -6.59 -3.60
N GLN A 3 -6.43 -5.77 -2.57
CA GLN A 3 -7.44 -5.51 -1.55
C GLN A 3 -8.58 -4.66 -2.11
N GLN A 4 -9.79 -4.87 -1.58
CA GLN A 4 -10.99 -4.08 -1.87
C GLN A 4 -11.23 -3.10 -0.72
N GLN A 5 -10.58 -1.95 -0.76
CA GLN A 5 -10.68 -0.90 0.25
C GLN A 5 -10.68 0.50 -0.39
N LEU A 6 -10.81 1.57 0.41
CA LEU A 6 -11.04 2.93 -0.08
C LEU A 6 -10.13 3.39 -1.23
N PHE A 7 -8.85 3.01 -1.23
CA PHE A 7 -7.87 3.40 -2.25
C PHE A 7 -7.43 2.25 -3.16
N SER A 8 -8.17 1.15 -3.21
CA SER A 8 -7.78 -0.08 -3.89
C SER A 8 -8.99 -0.99 -4.20
N PRO A 9 -9.12 -1.58 -5.41
CA PRO A 9 -8.24 -1.45 -6.54
C PRO A 9 -8.40 -0.11 -7.26
N ILE A 10 -7.32 0.35 -7.87
CA ILE A 10 -7.32 1.50 -8.79
C ILE A 10 -7.50 0.94 -10.20
N PRO A 11 -8.61 1.23 -10.90
CA PRO A 11 -8.82 0.79 -12.27
C PRO A 11 -7.75 1.34 -13.21
N GLN A 12 -7.32 0.53 -14.19
CA GLN A 12 -6.16 0.84 -15.01
C GLN A 12 -6.54 1.10 -16.47
N THR A 13 -5.99 2.18 -17.01
CA THR A 13 -6.01 2.44 -18.45
C THR A 13 -4.58 2.34 -18.96
N ILE A 14 -4.30 1.42 -19.89
CA ILE A 14 -2.95 1.25 -20.44
C ILE A 14 -2.56 2.49 -21.21
N GLU A 15 -1.36 2.96 -20.93
CA GLU A 15 -0.72 4.06 -21.64
C GLU A 15 0.62 3.61 -22.22
N ASN A 16 1.16 4.40 -23.15
CA ASN A 16 2.43 4.07 -23.77
C ASN A 16 3.59 4.43 -22.83
N PHE A 17 4.31 3.44 -22.32
CA PHE A 17 5.57 3.65 -21.61
C PHE A 17 6.75 3.44 -22.56
N SER A 18 7.35 4.54 -23.02
CA SER A 18 8.39 4.48 -24.06
C SER A 18 9.79 4.17 -23.56
N ARG A 19 10.01 4.18 -22.24
CA ARG A 19 11.35 4.00 -21.65
C ARG A 19 11.79 2.54 -21.65
N PHE A 20 10.88 1.64 -21.30
CA PHE A 20 11.12 0.19 -21.29
C PHE A 20 9.86 -0.58 -21.68
N PRO A 21 9.99 -1.76 -22.32
CA PRO A 21 8.86 -2.67 -22.50
C PRO A 21 8.49 -3.27 -21.15
N LEU A 22 7.34 -2.88 -20.58
CA LEU A 22 6.88 -3.50 -19.33
C LEU A 22 6.56 -4.99 -19.53
N PRO A 23 6.75 -5.83 -18.49
CA PRO A 23 6.41 -7.24 -18.57
C PRO A 23 4.94 -7.44 -18.93
N GLN A 24 4.67 -8.38 -19.83
CA GLN A 24 3.29 -8.67 -20.24
C GLN A 24 2.45 -9.16 -19.05
N SER A 25 3.05 -9.99 -18.17
CA SER A 25 2.44 -10.46 -16.92
C SER A 25 1.98 -9.32 -16.02
N TYR A 26 2.77 -8.25 -15.92
CA TYR A 26 2.42 -7.06 -15.15
C TYR A 26 1.24 -6.30 -15.79
N VAL A 27 1.27 -6.12 -17.11
CA VAL A 27 0.17 -5.46 -17.83
C VAL A 27 -1.13 -6.25 -17.72
N ASP A 28 -1.07 -7.58 -17.88
CA ASP A 28 -2.22 -8.47 -17.77
C ASP A 28 -2.79 -8.44 -16.35
N PHE A 29 -1.92 -8.49 -15.33
CA PHE A 29 -2.32 -8.37 -13.93
C PHE A 29 -3.07 -7.07 -13.65
N LEU A 30 -2.54 -5.93 -14.12
CA LEU A 30 -3.15 -4.61 -13.94
C LEU A 30 -4.54 -4.51 -14.56
N LEU A 31 -4.73 -5.10 -15.75
CA LEU A 31 -6.02 -5.11 -16.43
C LEU A 31 -7.06 -5.98 -15.70
N GLU A 32 -6.63 -7.09 -15.11
CA GLU A 32 -7.51 -8.02 -14.41
C GLU A 32 -7.84 -7.54 -12.97
N ASN A 33 -6.84 -7.04 -12.25
CA ASN A 33 -6.93 -6.82 -10.80
C ASN A 33 -6.91 -5.32 -10.40
N GLY A 34 -6.49 -4.44 -11.30
CA GLY A 34 -6.14 -3.06 -10.98
C GLY A 34 -4.78 -2.94 -10.27
N ALA A 35 -4.47 -1.72 -9.84
CA ALA A 35 -3.33 -1.42 -8.95
C ALA A 35 -3.83 -1.17 -7.52
N GLY A 36 -2.92 -1.00 -6.56
CA GLY A 36 -3.26 -0.71 -5.16
C GLY A 36 -2.59 -1.65 -4.18
N PHE A 37 -3.24 -1.86 -3.04
CA PHE A 37 -2.69 -2.64 -1.93
C PHE A 37 -2.79 -4.14 -2.18
N PHE A 38 -1.71 -4.88 -1.98
CA PHE A 38 -1.73 -6.33 -2.07
C PHE A 38 -2.46 -6.96 -0.89
N THR A 39 -3.11 -8.10 -1.13
CA THR A 39 -3.65 -8.95 -0.05
C THR A 39 -2.53 -9.67 0.70
N ASN A 40 -1.50 -10.13 -0.03
CA ASN A 40 -0.33 -10.83 0.48
C ASN A 40 0.88 -9.95 0.22
N THR A 41 1.69 -9.69 1.24
CA THR A 41 2.75 -8.67 1.18
C THR A 41 4.14 -9.21 1.50
N LYS A 42 4.25 -10.40 2.10
CA LYS A 42 5.53 -10.97 2.51
C LYS A 42 6.27 -11.55 1.33
N ILE A 43 7.58 -11.37 1.32
CA ILE A 43 8.48 -12.11 0.43
C ILE A 43 9.62 -12.66 1.29
N THR A 44 9.89 -13.95 1.20
CA THR A 44 11.02 -14.57 1.91
C THR A 44 12.33 -14.06 1.31
N THR A 45 13.28 -13.65 2.16
CA THR A 45 14.61 -13.19 1.75
C THR A 45 15.69 -14.07 2.38
N VAL A 46 16.81 -14.21 1.68
CA VAL A 46 17.97 -15.01 2.16
C VAL A 46 18.84 -14.26 3.17
N GLU A 47 18.65 -12.95 3.29
CA GLU A 47 19.31 -12.08 4.25
C GLU A 47 18.31 -11.17 4.95
N PRO A 48 18.64 -10.67 6.16
CA PRO A 48 17.78 -9.73 6.88
C PRO A 48 17.53 -8.46 6.10
N THR A 49 16.33 -7.93 6.23
CA THR A 49 15.97 -6.60 5.73
C THR A 49 15.55 -5.71 6.89
N ARG A 50 15.16 -4.47 6.61
CA ARG A 50 14.59 -3.60 7.64
C ARG A 50 13.30 -4.14 8.27
N PHE A 51 12.60 -5.03 7.55
CA PHE A 51 11.31 -5.58 7.97
C PHE A 51 11.50 -6.80 8.91
N GLY A 52 12.56 -7.60 8.70
CA GLY A 52 12.82 -8.74 9.56
C GLY A 52 14.04 -9.57 9.16
N LEU A 53 14.19 -10.72 9.81
CA LEU A 53 15.39 -11.56 9.68
C LEU A 53 15.48 -12.32 8.36
N ASP A 54 14.35 -12.66 7.77
CA ASP A 54 14.24 -13.57 6.62
C ASP A 54 13.11 -13.18 5.67
N TYR A 55 12.66 -11.92 5.71
CA TYR A 55 11.61 -11.44 4.82
C TYR A 55 11.70 -9.94 4.52
N ALA A 56 10.97 -9.55 3.48
CA ALA A 56 10.63 -8.18 3.16
C ALA A 56 9.12 -8.01 2.95
N LEU A 57 8.66 -6.76 2.94
CA LEU A 57 7.26 -6.40 2.68
C LEU A 57 7.13 -5.57 1.42
N CYS A 58 6.19 -5.95 0.56
CA CYS A 58 5.70 -5.13 -0.54
C CYS A 58 4.20 -4.91 -0.35
N ASN A 59 3.81 -3.71 0.11
CA ASN A 59 2.44 -3.44 0.51
C ASN A 59 1.48 -3.22 -0.67
N GLY A 60 2.00 -2.92 -1.85
CA GLY A 60 1.17 -2.71 -3.03
C GLY A 60 1.96 -2.57 -4.32
N LEU A 61 1.25 -2.16 -5.35
CA LEU A 61 1.81 -1.82 -6.64
C LEU A 61 1.08 -0.62 -7.23
N SER A 62 1.79 0.18 -8.00
CA SER A 62 1.16 1.19 -8.83
C SER A 62 1.06 0.70 -10.28
N GLY A 63 0.17 1.32 -11.05
CA GLY A 63 -0.06 1.02 -12.45
C GLY A 63 0.11 2.25 -13.33
N TYR A 64 -0.53 2.25 -14.49
CA TYR A 64 -0.55 3.40 -15.40
C TYR A 64 -1.39 4.55 -14.85
N SER A 65 -2.53 4.23 -14.22
CA SER A 65 -3.41 5.22 -13.62
C SER A 65 -3.01 5.46 -12.16
N GLU A 66 -2.86 6.74 -11.80
CA GLU A 66 -2.55 7.16 -10.43
C GLU A 66 -3.75 7.01 -9.49
N GLY A 67 -3.45 6.88 -8.19
CA GLY A 67 -4.39 7.01 -7.10
C GLY A 67 -3.76 7.78 -5.93
N THR A 68 -4.54 8.11 -4.91
CA THR A 68 -4.14 9.00 -3.80
C THR A 68 -2.78 8.66 -3.18
N TYR A 69 -2.47 7.36 -3.02
CA TYR A 69 -1.22 6.87 -2.44
C TYR A 69 -0.37 6.05 -3.43
N PHE A 70 -0.73 6.04 -4.70
CA PHE A 70 -0.10 5.23 -5.74
C PHE A 70 0.17 6.10 -6.97
N PRO A 71 1.36 6.71 -7.08
CA PRO A 71 1.76 7.44 -8.28
C PRO A 71 1.70 6.54 -9.51
N SER A 72 1.46 7.10 -10.68
CA SER A 72 1.61 6.32 -11.92
C SER A 72 3.04 5.80 -12.08
N ILE A 73 3.22 4.66 -12.75
CA ILE A 73 4.53 4.22 -13.22
C ILE A 73 5.22 5.19 -14.19
N LEU A 74 4.44 6.11 -14.74
CA LEU A 74 4.86 7.17 -15.64
C LEU A 74 5.23 8.45 -14.87
N ASP A 75 5.05 8.47 -13.55
CA ASP A 75 5.23 9.67 -12.74
C ASP A 75 6.69 10.13 -12.75
N ALA A 76 6.88 11.44 -12.90
CA ALA A 76 8.19 12.06 -12.87
C ALA A 76 8.91 11.90 -11.52
N ALA A 77 8.16 11.67 -10.43
CA ALA A 77 8.71 11.34 -9.12
C ALA A 77 9.58 10.08 -9.13
N TRP A 78 9.38 9.19 -10.11
CA TRP A 78 10.15 7.95 -10.26
C TRP A 78 11.27 8.05 -11.28
N SER A 79 11.59 9.27 -11.75
CA SER A 79 12.72 9.46 -12.64
C SER A 79 14.05 9.19 -11.89
N PRO A 80 15.08 8.71 -12.60
CA PRO A 80 16.44 8.54 -12.05
C PRO A 80 16.99 9.80 -11.39
N GLU A 81 16.67 10.98 -11.93
CA GLU A 81 17.12 12.26 -11.40
C GLU A 81 16.50 12.60 -10.04
N VAL A 82 15.27 12.16 -9.80
CA VAL A 82 14.56 12.38 -8.53
C VAL A 82 14.93 11.32 -7.50
N THR A 83 14.88 10.05 -7.91
CA THR A 83 15.11 8.90 -7.02
C THR A 83 16.59 8.63 -6.75
N GLY A 84 17.49 9.05 -7.64
CA GLY A 84 18.91 8.67 -7.62
C GLY A 84 19.16 7.22 -8.06
N LEU A 85 18.13 6.47 -8.45
CA LEU A 85 18.27 5.09 -8.91
C LEU A 85 18.83 5.05 -10.35
N PRO A 86 19.60 4.01 -10.72
CA PRO A 86 20.07 3.83 -12.08
C PRO A 86 18.97 3.82 -13.15
N GLU A 87 19.29 4.28 -14.36
CA GLU A 87 18.34 4.40 -15.46
C GLU A 87 17.73 3.08 -15.94
N TYR A 88 18.29 1.93 -15.56
CA TYR A 88 17.74 0.61 -15.92
C TYR A 88 16.66 0.12 -14.95
N PHE A 89 16.28 0.92 -13.94
CA PHE A 89 15.14 0.64 -13.08
C PHE A 89 13.86 1.30 -13.53
N VAL A 90 12.78 0.53 -13.45
CA VAL A 90 11.41 1.03 -13.53
C VAL A 90 10.73 0.72 -12.20
N VAL A 91 10.59 1.74 -11.36
CA VAL A 91 9.87 1.63 -10.09
C VAL A 91 8.41 1.31 -10.37
N PHE A 92 7.82 0.42 -9.58
CA PHE A 92 6.38 0.17 -9.57
C PHE A 92 5.77 0.32 -8.17
N PHE A 93 6.58 0.41 -7.12
CA PHE A 93 6.11 0.69 -5.78
C PHE A 93 7.21 1.34 -4.94
N GLN A 94 6.81 2.23 -4.04
CA GLN A 94 7.69 2.87 -3.07
C GLN A 94 6.96 2.99 -1.73
N ASP A 95 7.66 2.64 -0.66
CA ASP A 95 7.24 2.89 0.72
C ASP A 95 8.41 3.49 1.51
N GLY A 96 8.33 4.80 1.77
CA GLY A 96 9.43 5.57 2.36
C GLY A 96 10.72 5.45 1.51
N PRO A 97 11.85 4.98 2.09
CA PRO A 97 13.11 4.78 1.37
C PRO A 97 13.20 3.43 0.64
N VAL A 98 12.15 2.60 0.67
CA VAL A 98 12.13 1.29 0.04
C VAL A 98 11.43 1.37 -1.31
N TYR A 99 12.09 0.89 -2.37
CA TYR A 99 11.56 0.81 -3.71
C TYR A 99 11.46 -0.65 -4.15
N TYR A 100 10.42 -0.95 -4.93
CA TYR A 100 10.35 -2.13 -5.76
C TYR A 100 10.35 -1.73 -7.22
N ALA A 101 11.22 -2.37 -8.00
CA ALA A 101 11.45 -2.01 -9.38
C ALA A 101 11.71 -3.21 -10.28
N PHE A 102 11.32 -3.10 -11.55
CA PHE A 102 11.80 -3.94 -12.63
C PHE A 102 13.25 -3.59 -12.94
N ASP A 103 14.12 -4.60 -12.97
CA ASP A 103 15.55 -4.48 -13.23
C ASP A 103 15.91 -4.90 -14.66
N TYR A 104 16.18 -3.89 -15.50
CA TYR A 104 16.62 -4.09 -16.89
C TYR A 104 18.14 -4.03 -17.05
N GLN A 105 18.94 -4.22 -15.99
CA GLN A 105 20.41 -4.18 -16.08
C GLN A 105 20.95 -5.14 -17.17
N ASN A 106 20.29 -6.27 -17.37
CA ASN A 106 20.67 -7.28 -18.36
C ASN A 106 20.12 -7.00 -19.77
N GLY A 107 19.40 -5.89 -19.98
CA GLY A 107 18.88 -5.43 -21.26
C GLY A 107 17.38 -5.64 -21.47
N ILE A 108 16.81 -4.84 -22.37
CA ILE A 108 15.35 -4.70 -22.57
C ILE A 108 14.66 -5.90 -23.25
N GLU A 109 15.44 -6.81 -23.83
CA GLU A 109 14.95 -8.01 -24.53
C GLU A 109 14.76 -9.20 -23.58
N GLN A 110 15.20 -9.07 -22.33
CA GLN A 110 15.08 -10.09 -21.29
C GLN A 110 13.95 -9.74 -20.34
N GLU A 111 13.30 -10.77 -19.78
CA GLU A 111 12.36 -10.58 -18.69
C GLU A 111 13.10 -9.91 -17.51
N PRO A 112 12.65 -8.74 -17.03
CA PRO A 112 13.33 -8.06 -15.93
C PRO A 112 13.09 -8.79 -14.62
N SER A 113 14.14 -8.92 -13.81
CA SER A 113 13.98 -9.37 -12.42
C SER A 113 13.34 -8.26 -11.57
N ILE A 114 12.89 -8.61 -10.37
CA ILE A 114 12.33 -7.66 -9.41
C ILE A 114 13.38 -7.38 -8.34
N ARG A 115 13.67 -6.09 -8.15
CA ARG A 115 14.54 -5.62 -7.07
C ARG A 115 13.74 -5.01 -5.94
N LEU A 116 14.14 -5.35 -4.73
CA LEU A 116 13.96 -4.52 -3.54
C LEU A 116 15.20 -3.63 -3.41
N ILE A 117 14.98 -2.33 -3.24
CA ILE A 117 16.04 -1.34 -3.05
C ILE A 117 15.71 -0.50 -1.82
N ASP A 118 16.48 -0.66 -0.76
CA ASP A 118 16.41 0.19 0.42
C ASP A 118 17.58 1.16 0.39
N VAL A 119 17.30 2.42 0.04
CA VAL A 119 18.36 3.43 -0.14
C VAL A 119 18.93 3.94 1.19
N GLU A 120 18.22 3.75 2.31
CA GLU A 120 18.71 4.16 3.62
C GLU A 120 19.67 3.11 4.20
N MET A 121 19.36 1.83 3.98
CA MET A 121 20.17 0.70 4.44
C MET A 121 21.26 0.29 3.45
N ASP A 122 21.34 0.94 2.28
CA ASP A 122 22.22 0.58 1.16
C ASP A 122 22.08 -0.90 0.76
N GLN A 123 20.84 -1.41 0.74
CA GLN A 123 20.51 -2.80 0.46
C GLN A 123 19.78 -2.95 -0.87
N TRP A 124 20.30 -3.81 -1.74
CA TRP A 124 19.80 -4.03 -3.09
C TRP A 124 19.66 -5.54 -3.33
N LEU A 125 18.43 -6.04 -3.33
CA LEU A 125 18.13 -7.47 -3.36
C LEU A 125 17.32 -7.85 -4.58
N GLU A 126 17.74 -8.90 -5.28
CA GLU A 126 16.83 -9.60 -6.20
C GLU A 126 15.84 -10.39 -5.36
N VAL A 127 14.55 -10.09 -5.51
CA VAL A 127 13.48 -10.77 -4.77
C VAL A 127 12.69 -11.72 -5.65
N ALA A 128 12.77 -11.58 -6.98
CA ALA A 128 12.18 -12.52 -7.93
C ALA A 128 12.81 -12.39 -9.32
N ASN A 129 12.71 -13.42 -10.14
CA ASN A 129 13.25 -13.45 -11.50
C ASN A 129 12.34 -12.79 -12.55
N SER A 130 11.07 -12.57 -12.21
CA SER A 130 10.07 -11.94 -13.07
C SER A 130 8.91 -11.42 -12.21
N PHE A 131 7.97 -10.70 -12.82
CA PHE A 131 6.76 -10.26 -12.13
C PHE A 131 5.86 -11.43 -11.69
N ASP A 132 5.70 -12.44 -12.54
CA ASP A 132 4.92 -13.65 -12.20
C ASP A 132 5.55 -14.41 -11.03
N ASP A 133 6.87 -14.56 -11.05
CA ASP A 133 7.63 -15.18 -9.96
C ASP A 133 7.42 -14.41 -8.65
N PHE A 134 7.52 -13.07 -8.70
CA PHE A 134 7.26 -12.18 -7.57
C PHE A 134 5.87 -12.39 -6.98
N LEU A 135 4.82 -12.36 -7.81
CA LEU A 135 3.45 -12.58 -7.33
C LEU A 135 3.26 -13.95 -6.69
N SER A 136 3.90 -14.98 -7.24
CA SER A 136 3.81 -16.35 -6.73
C SER A 136 4.47 -16.56 -5.37
N GLN A 137 5.40 -15.66 -5.00
CA GLN A 137 6.12 -15.68 -3.73
C GLN A 137 5.44 -14.86 -2.63
N LEU A 138 4.42 -14.06 -2.95
CA LEU A 138 3.74 -13.22 -1.96
C LEU A 138 2.93 -14.05 -0.95
N GLU A 139 3.32 -13.97 0.33
CA GLU A 139 2.65 -14.64 1.45
C GLU A 139 1.81 -13.68 2.30
N VAL A 140 0.82 -14.24 2.99
CA VAL A 140 0.01 -13.50 3.97
C VAL A 140 0.91 -12.99 5.09
N THR A 141 0.70 -11.74 5.52
CA THR A 141 1.40 -11.16 6.68
C THR A 141 0.46 -10.34 7.54
N THR A 142 0.54 -10.57 8.84
CA THR A 142 -0.03 -9.69 9.86
C THR A 142 1.15 -9.09 10.63
N GLU A 143 1.33 -7.78 10.53
CA GLU A 143 2.39 -7.10 11.25
C GLU A 143 1.96 -6.85 12.70
N ASP A 144 2.89 -7.02 13.64
CA ASP A 144 2.67 -6.73 15.07
C ASP A 144 2.81 -5.22 15.32
N ILE A 145 1.83 -4.46 14.83
CA ILE A 145 1.81 -3.00 14.93
C ILE A 145 1.21 -2.61 16.27
N THR A 146 2.01 -1.88 17.06
CA THR A 146 1.59 -1.31 18.33
C THR A 146 1.47 0.20 18.25
N TYR A 147 0.71 0.81 19.16
CA TYR A 147 0.51 2.26 19.19
C TYR A 147 1.83 3.06 19.29
N ASP A 148 2.86 2.51 19.93
CA ASP A 148 4.19 3.14 20.04
C ASP A 148 4.88 3.34 18.67
N MET A 149 4.41 2.64 17.62
CA MET A 149 4.94 2.75 16.26
C MET A 149 4.30 3.88 15.45
N LYS A 150 3.30 4.59 15.98
CA LYS A 150 2.50 5.58 15.23
C LYS A 150 3.30 6.67 14.52
N ASP A 151 4.48 7.03 15.07
CA ASP A 151 5.33 8.09 14.52
C ASP A 151 6.28 7.58 13.41
N TRP A 152 6.35 6.26 13.21
CA TRP A 152 7.33 5.61 12.32
C TRP A 152 6.70 4.69 11.29
N ILE A 153 5.49 4.19 11.54
CA ILE A 153 4.76 3.36 10.59
C ILE A 153 4.42 4.15 9.34
N SER A 154 4.67 3.55 8.18
CA SER A 154 4.28 4.17 6.91
C SER A 154 2.78 4.13 6.70
N ILE A 155 2.27 5.12 5.98
CA ILE A 155 0.85 5.15 5.63
C ILE A 155 0.45 3.95 4.76
N HIS A 156 1.36 3.45 3.90
CA HIS A 156 1.11 2.25 3.11
C HIS A 156 0.98 1.00 3.96
N THR A 157 1.86 0.81 4.95
CA THR A 157 1.76 -0.33 5.88
C THR A 157 0.48 -0.24 6.69
N LEU A 158 0.16 0.94 7.24
CA LEU A 158 -1.04 1.15 8.05
C LEU A 158 -2.32 0.86 7.25
N LEU A 159 -2.47 1.44 6.06
CA LEU A 159 -3.65 1.23 5.21
C LEU A 159 -3.73 -0.21 4.68
N GLN A 160 -2.60 -0.84 4.35
CA GLN A 160 -2.60 -2.25 3.93
C GLN A 160 -3.12 -3.15 5.06
N GLN A 161 -2.66 -2.94 6.29
CA GLN A 161 -3.06 -3.76 7.44
C GLN A 161 -4.52 -3.49 7.85
N ILE A 162 -4.99 -2.23 7.79
CA ILE A 162 -6.42 -1.91 7.99
C ILE A 162 -7.29 -2.60 6.94
N GLY A 163 -6.87 -2.60 5.67
CA GLY A 163 -7.57 -3.26 4.57
C GLY A 163 -7.67 -4.77 4.68
N GLN A 164 -6.94 -5.41 5.61
CA GLN A 164 -7.12 -6.83 5.92
C GLN A 164 -8.34 -7.10 6.80
N GLU A 165 -8.90 -6.07 7.43
CA GLU A 165 -10.03 -6.17 8.37
C GLU A 165 -9.83 -7.22 9.47
N ASN A 166 -8.58 -7.44 9.91
CA ASN A 166 -8.28 -8.40 10.96
C ASN A 166 -8.76 -7.88 12.32
N SER A 167 -9.78 -8.52 12.90
CA SER A 167 -10.40 -8.09 14.17
C SER A 167 -9.43 -8.04 15.35
N ASP A 168 -8.36 -8.83 15.33
CA ASP A 168 -7.41 -8.91 16.44
C ASP A 168 -6.50 -7.68 16.50
N THR A 169 -6.30 -6.98 15.39
CA THR A 169 -5.37 -5.83 15.27
C THR A 169 -6.06 -4.52 14.90
N LEU A 170 -7.23 -4.58 14.26
CA LEU A 170 -7.88 -3.41 13.65
C LEU A 170 -8.13 -2.27 14.64
N GLU A 171 -8.51 -2.54 15.90
CA GLU A 171 -8.78 -1.47 16.87
C GLU A 171 -7.56 -0.57 17.10
N GLY A 172 -6.39 -1.17 17.31
CA GLY A 172 -5.13 -0.44 17.49
C GLY A 172 -4.70 0.31 16.23
N LEU A 173 -4.93 -0.27 15.05
CA LEU A 173 -4.65 0.40 13.77
C LEU A 173 -5.54 1.63 13.57
N LEU A 174 -6.83 1.53 13.91
CA LEU A 174 -7.77 2.65 13.84
C LEU A 174 -7.44 3.74 14.85
N GLU A 175 -6.97 3.38 16.04
CA GLU A 175 -6.47 4.33 17.03
C GLU A 175 -5.25 5.12 16.50
N ILE A 176 -4.28 4.43 15.90
CA ILE A 176 -3.13 5.07 15.27
C ILE A 176 -3.59 6.01 14.14
N LEU A 177 -4.48 5.54 13.26
CA LEU A 177 -4.97 6.33 12.13
C LEU A 177 -5.73 7.59 12.58
N GLN A 178 -6.59 7.45 13.60
CA GLN A 178 -7.33 8.56 14.18
C GLN A 178 -6.40 9.65 14.72
N ASP A 179 -5.34 9.24 15.43
CA ASP A 179 -4.43 10.18 16.10
C ASP A 179 -3.43 10.84 15.15
N THR A 180 -3.06 10.15 14.07
CA THR A 180 -2.01 10.62 13.14
C THR A 180 -2.58 11.24 11.87
N HIS A 181 -3.74 10.77 11.41
CA HIS A 181 -4.38 11.16 10.15
C HIS A 181 -5.92 11.26 10.32
N PRO A 182 -6.42 12.25 11.09
CA PRO A 182 -7.84 12.32 11.48
C PRO A 182 -8.81 12.39 10.29
N GLU A 183 -8.49 13.17 9.25
CA GLU A 183 -9.30 13.23 8.01
C GLU A 183 -9.38 11.87 7.31
N LEU A 184 -8.24 11.19 7.18
CA LEU A 184 -8.15 9.87 6.57
C LEU A 184 -8.89 8.81 7.38
N PHE A 185 -8.84 8.87 8.71
CA PHE A 185 -9.65 8.02 9.57
C PHE A 185 -11.14 8.16 9.25
N LEU A 186 -11.64 9.39 9.06
CA LEU A 186 -13.03 9.62 8.71
C LEU A 186 -13.37 9.06 7.32
N GLN A 187 -12.50 9.24 6.33
CA GLN A 187 -12.68 8.69 4.99
C GLN A 187 -12.76 7.15 5.03
N VAL A 188 -11.83 6.50 5.74
CA VAL A 188 -11.82 5.04 5.91
C VAL A 188 -13.05 4.57 6.68
N THR A 189 -13.47 5.31 7.71
CA THR A 189 -14.68 5.01 8.48
C THR A 189 -15.93 5.06 7.60
N ALA A 190 -16.12 6.12 6.83
CA ALA A 190 -17.25 6.24 5.91
C ALA A 190 -17.28 5.07 4.92
N TYR A 191 -16.14 4.78 4.29
CA TYR A 191 -16.00 3.67 3.36
C TYR A 191 -16.36 2.32 4.01
N ALA A 192 -15.79 2.03 5.18
CA ALA A 192 -16.03 0.77 5.88
C ALA A 192 -17.51 0.61 6.26
N LEU A 193 -18.16 1.66 6.76
CA LEU A 193 -19.58 1.61 7.13
C LEU A 193 -20.51 1.28 5.95
N GLU A 194 -20.13 1.70 4.75
CA GLU A 194 -20.89 1.45 3.52
C GLU A 194 -20.58 0.08 2.91
N HIS A 195 -19.33 -0.39 2.99
CA HIS A 195 -18.85 -1.50 2.16
C HIS A 195 -18.46 -2.77 2.94
N THR A 196 -18.20 -2.71 4.24
CA THR A 196 -17.82 -3.91 4.99
C THR A 196 -19.03 -4.83 5.20
N GLU A 197 -18.86 -6.12 4.93
CA GLU A 197 -19.87 -7.15 5.19
C GLU A 197 -19.77 -7.70 6.63
N SER A 198 -18.71 -7.34 7.36
CA SER A 198 -18.46 -7.83 8.73
C SER A 198 -19.11 -6.91 9.77
N ASP A 199 -20.14 -7.40 10.44
CA ASP A 199 -20.78 -6.67 11.55
C ASP A 199 -19.80 -6.36 12.70
N ALA A 200 -18.81 -7.23 12.92
CA ALA A 200 -17.77 -7.02 13.93
C ALA A 200 -16.88 -5.83 13.56
N VAL A 201 -16.36 -5.81 12.33
CA VAL A 201 -15.54 -4.70 11.80
C VAL A 201 -16.35 -3.40 11.81
N ARG A 202 -17.59 -3.45 11.31
CA ARG A 202 -18.51 -2.31 11.33
C ARG A 202 -18.72 -1.77 12.74
N SER A 203 -18.82 -2.63 13.75
CA SER A 203 -18.98 -2.23 15.15
C SER A 203 -17.73 -1.53 15.69
N MET A 204 -16.53 -1.99 15.34
CA MET A 204 -15.28 -1.34 15.75
C MET A 204 -15.18 0.09 15.22
N PHE A 205 -15.50 0.31 13.94
CA PHE A 205 -15.56 1.66 13.36
C PHE A 205 -16.59 2.56 14.05
N LYS A 206 -17.77 2.01 14.38
CA LYS A 206 -18.82 2.72 15.14
C LYS A 206 -18.34 3.16 16.52
N GLU A 207 -17.72 2.25 17.27
CA GLU A 207 -17.25 2.51 18.62
C GLU A 207 -16.15 3.59 18.62
N ARG A 208 -15.19 3.52 17.68
CA ARG A 208 -14.17 4.56 17.50
C ARG A 208 -14.80 5.91 17.11
N PHE A 209 -15.78 5.92 16.22
CA PHE A 209 -16.47 7.15 15.85
C PHE A 209 -17.27 7.75 17.01
N SER A 210 -17.97 6.93 17.81
CA SER A 210 -18.65 7.41 19.03
C SER A 210 -17.69 8.02 20.04
N PHE A 211 -16.49 7.45 20.21
CA PHE A 211 -15.44 8.07 21.02
C PHE A 211 -15.09 9.48 20.51
N ILE A 212 -15.00 9.67 19.19
CA ILE A 212 -14.75 11.00 18.60
C ILE A 212 -15.90 11.95 18.90
N GLU A 213 -17.16 11.52 18.75
CA GLU A 213 -18.31 12.37 19.09
C GLU A 213 -18.30 12.81 20.55
N ASP A 214 -17.97 11.90 21.47
CA ASP A 214 -17.98 12.18 22.91
C ASP A 214 -16.79 13.04 23.37
N PHE A 215 -15.61 12.84 22.78
CA PHE A 215 -14.36 13.38 23.34
C PHE A 215 -13.58 14.30 22.39
N LEU A 216 -13.69 14.14 21.07
CA LEU A 216 -12.85 14.82 20.07
C LEU A 216 -13.64 15.64 19.04
N SER A 217 -14.95 15.82 19.22
CA SER A 217 -15.83 16.47 18.24
C SER A 217 -15.37 17.88 17.84
N ALA A 218 -14.80 18.65 18.78
CA ALA A 218 -14.29 19.99 18.49
C ALA A 218 -13.16 20.02 17.45
N GLU A 219 -12.35 18.96 17.40
CA GLU A 219 -11.28 18.80 16.41
C GLU A 219 -11.85 18.25 15.10
N PHE A 220 -12.60 17.16 15.17
CA PHE A 220 -13.06 16.42 14.00
C PHE A 220 -14.16 17.12 13.21
N SER A 221 -14.99 17.96 13.84
CA SER A 221 -16.07 18.69 13.17
C SER A 221 -15.61 19.71 12.12
N SER A 222 -14.30 19.95 12.02
CA SER A 222 -13.73 20.77 10.96
C SER A 222 -13.60 20.05 9.60
N TYR A 223 -13.62 18.71 9.59
CA TYR A 223 -13.54 17.89 8.39
C TYR A 223 -14.93 17.62 7.79
N PRO A 224 -15.15 17.83 6.48
CA PRO A 224 -16.43 17.52 5.82
C PRO A 224 -16.90 16.08 6.01
N GLU A 225 -15.96 15.13 6.09
CA GLU A 225 -16.21 13.70 6.26
C GLU A 225 -16.86 13.38 7.61
N TYR A 226 -16.69 14.24 8.62
CA TYR A 226 -17.29 14.04 9.93
C TYR A 226 -18.82 13.99 9.85
N ASP A 227 -19.44 14.97 9.18
CA ASP A 227 -20.89 15.01 9.00
C ASP A 227 -21.40 13.86 8.12
N HIS A 228 -20.59 13.42 7.16
CA HIS A 228 -20.91 12.25 6.35
C HIS A 228 -20.96 10.96 7.20
N CYS A 229 -19.95 10.72 8.04
CA CYS A 229 -19.95 9.60 8.98
C CYS A 229 -21.15 9.66 9.93
N ARG A 230 -21.49 10.83 10.48
CA ARG A 230 -22.69 10.99 11.33
C ARG A 230 -23.98 10.59 10.62
N THR A 231 -24.10 10.93 9.34
CA THR A 231 -25.26 10.57 8.51
C THR A 231 -25.35 9.07 8.25
N LEU A 232 -24.22 8.39 8.07
CA LEU A 232 -24.18 6.93 7.91
C LEU A 232 -24.52 6.16 9.19
N LEU A 233 -24.40 6.82 10.36
CA LEU A 233 -24.57 6.22 11.68
C LEU A 233 -25.89 6.56 12.36
N SER A 234 -26.67 7.50 11.81
CA SER A 234 -28.02 7.86 12.27
C SER A 234 -29.10 6.90 11.79
#